data_AF-A0A936HSV5-F1
#
_entry.id   AF-A0A936HSV5-F1
#
_cell.length_a   1.000
_cell.length_b   1.000
_cell.length_c   1.000
_cell.angle_alpha   90.00
_cell.angle_beta   90.00
_cell.angle_gamma   90.00
#
_symmetry.space_group_name_H-M   'P 1'
#
loop_
_entity.id
_entity.type
_entity.pdbx_description
1 polymer ?
#
loop_
_entity_poly.entity_id
_entity_poly.type
_entity_poly.pdbx_seq_one_letter_code
_entity_poly.pdbx_strand_id
1 'polypeptide(L)'
;MSNPASKPDFPSPPAAVRNPGAPGATHDEWQGLRHDLVDAQVETLRMYLEKQPPARFIVALDRLIECTRASFRQEEDLMECLTSIADPRHRARHDAVIAQLESLRNGASELDRGRLLAQLIVVDRELTSHLSGAVRAPLPRQQNRTPAEPAAARDDLLAHH
;
A
#
# COMPACT_ATOMS: atom_id res chain seq x y z
N MET A 1 6.08 58.46 7.29
CA MET A 1 4.75 58.09 7.79
C MET A 1 4.38 56.76 7.15
N SER A 2 4.25 55.73 7.97
CA SER A 2 4.23 54.32 7.59
C SER A 2 2.83 53.87 7.18
N ASN A 3 2.73 53.13 6.09
CA ASN A 3 1.53 52.37 5.70
C ASN A 3 1.96 50.90 5.57
N PRO A 4 1.69 50.02 6.55
CA PRO A 4 2.06 48.61 6.42
C PRO A 4 1.05 47.88 5.53
N ALA A 5 1.58 47.20 4.52
CA ALA A 5 0.83 46.36 3.59
C ALA A 5 0.00 45.30 4.33
N SER A 6 -1.31 45.31 4.08
CA SER A 6 -2.24 44.25 4.49
C SER A 6 -1.86 42.93 3.79
N LYS A 7 -1.43 41.93 4.57
CA LYS A 7 -1.40 40.54 4.12
C LYS A 7 -2.84 40.03 3.99
N PRO A 8 -3.21 39.29 2.93
CA PRO A 8 -4.47 38.57 2.92
C PRO A 8 -4.40 37.41 3.93
N ASP A 9 -5.34 37.43 4.86
CA ASP A 9 -5.57 36.40 5.87
C ASP A 9 -6.24 35.21 5.17
N PHE A 10 -5.44 34.20 4.81
CA PHE A 10 -5.99 32.96 4.27
C PHE A 10 -6.50 32.13 5.45
N PRO A 11 -7.77 31.71 5.47
CA PRO A 11 -8.25 30.81 6.51
C PRO A 11 -7.45 29.51 6.45
N SER A 12 -6.81 29.16 7.56
CA SER A 12 -6.21 27.84 7.77
C SER A 12 -7.21 26.75 7.37
N PRO A 13 -6.80 25.73 6.60
CA PRO A 13 -7.70 24.63 6.28
C PRO A 13 -8.23 24.01 7.57
N PRO A 14 -9.51 23.63 7.65
CA PRO A 14 -10.06 23.01 8.83
C PRO A 14 -9.23 21.75 9.14
N ALA A 15 -8.76 21.65 10.38
CA ALA A 15 -8.09 20.46 10.88
C ALA A 15 -8.94 19.25 10.49
N ALA A 16 -8.33 18.33 9.75
CA ALA A 16 -8.97 17.08 9.35
C ALA A 16 -9.63 16.47 10.58
N VAL A 17 -10.96 16.39 10.57
CA VAL A 17 -11.76 15.75 11.60
C VAL A 17 -11.30 14.30 11.64
N ARG A 18 -10.39 14.00 12.57
CA ARG A 18 -10.01 12.63 12.92
C ARG A 18 -11.25 12.00 13.54
N ASN A 19 -11.98 11.20 12.76
CA ASN A 19 -13.01 10.32 13.30
C ASN A 19 -12.34 9.35 14.28
N PRO A 20 -12.68 9.39 15.59
CA PRO A 20 -12.17 8.45 16.56
C PRO A 20 -13.08 7.22 16.52
N GLY A 21 -12.80 6.28 15.61
CA GLY A 21 -13.64 5.09 15.51
C GLY A 21 -13.33 4.07 14.42
N ALA A 22 -12.43 4.36 13.47
CA ALA A 22 -11.90 3.35 12.58
C ALA A 22 -10.52 2.91 13.10
N PRO A 23 -10.20 1.61 13.18
CA PRO A 23 -8.81 1.15 13.28
C PRO A 23 -8.14 1.37 11.91
N GLY A 24 -8.08 2.62 11.48
CA GLY A 24 -7.43 3.02 10.26
C GLY A 24 -5.95 3.13 10.57
N ALA A 25 -5.17 2.12 10.19
CA ALA A 25 -3.74 2.26 10.15
C ALA A 25 -3.41 3.56 9.43
N THR A 26 -2.69 4.42 10.13
CA THR A 26 -2.24 5.70 9.62
C THR A 26 -1.38 5.47 8.38
N HIS A 27 -1.37 6.43 7.46
CA HIS A 27 -0.54 6.36 6.26
C HIS A 27 0.94 6.08 6.59
N ASP A 28 1.40 6.58 7.75
CA ASP A 28 2.76 6.37 8.27
C ASP A 28 3.01 4.91 8.69
N GLU A 29 2.03 4.23 9.30
CA GLU A 29 2.13 2.80 9.65
C GLU A 29 2.23 1.93 8.39
N TRP A 30 1.48 2.27 7.34
CA TRP A 30 1.53 1.55 6.07
C TRP A 30 2.84 1.76 5.31
N GLN A 31 3.38 2.97 5.32
CA GLN A 31 4.72 3.23 4.79
C GLN A 31 5.79 2.49 5.61
N GLY A 32 5.65 2.44 6.94
CA GLY A 32 6.54 1.69 7.83
C GLY A 32 6.60 0.21 7.46
N LEU A 33 5.45 -0.45 7.32
CA LEU A 33 5.39 -1.87 6.95
C LEU A 33 6.00 -2.16 5.57
N ARG A 34 5.85 -1.24 4.62
CA ARG A 34 6.49 -1.37 3.30
C ARG A 34 8.00 -1.24 3.38
N HIS A 35 8.52 -0.29 4.16
CA HIS A 35 9.95 -0.19 4.39
C HIS A 35 10.48 -1.45 5.10
N ASP A 36 9.79 -1.94 6.13
CA ASP A 36 10.18 -3.16 6.83
C ASP A 36 10.22 -4.39 5.91
N LEU A 37 9.26 -4.50 4.97
CA LEU A 37 9.24 -5.55 3.96
C LEU A 37 10.44 -5.44 3.01
N VAL A 38 10.71 -4.24 2.48
CA VAL A 38 11.85 -4.01 1.59
C VAL A 38 13.17 -4.27 2.31
N ASP A 39 13.31 -3.82 3.55
CA ASP A 39 14.50 -4.07 4.37
C ASP A 39 14.71 -5.57 4.62
N ALA A 40 13.64 -6.32 4.88
CA ALA A 40 13.71 -7.77 5.04
C ALA A 40 14.10 -8.48 3.72
N GLN A 41 13.63 -8.00 2.56
CA GLN A 41 14.06 -8.51 1.25
C GLN A 41 15.55 -8.27 1.02
N VAL A 42 16.02 -7.04 1.27
CA VAL A 42 17.43 -6.67 1.13
C VAL A 42 18.30 -7.51 2.06
N GLU A 43 17.89 -7.68 3.33
CA GLU A 43 18.63 -8.48 4.29
C GLU A 43 18.72 -9.95 3.87
N THR A 44 17.63 -10.53 3.36
CA THR A 44 17.61 -11.91 2.85
C THR A 44 18.58 -12.09 1.69
N LEU A 45 18.57 -11.16 0.72
CA LEU A 45 19.50 -11.17 -0.41
C LEU A 45 20.95 -10.96 0.06
N ARG A 46 21.17 -10.11 1.06
CA ARG A 46 22.49 -9.89 1.67
C ARG A 46 23.02 -11.17 2.33
N MET A 47 22.21 -11.85 3.15
CA MET A 47 22.58 -13.13 3.77
C MET A 47 22.94 -14.18 2.72
N TYR A 48 22.18 -14.24 1.62
CA TYR A 48 22.50 -15.10 0.49
C TYR A 48 23.86 -14.74 -0.12
N LEU A 49 24.06 -13.48 -0.54
CA LEU A 49 25.26 -13.02 -1.24
C LEU A 49 26.54 -13.18 -0.40
N GLU A 50 26.46 -12.87 0.89
CA GLU A 50 27.56 -12.99 1.85
C GLU A 50 27.90 -14.45 2.21
N LYS A 51 27.16 -15.44 1.70
CA LYS A 51 27.35 -16.87 1.99
C LYS A 51 27.26 -17.17 3.49
N GLN A 52 26.33 -16.51 4.17
CA GLN A 52 26.11 -16.72 5.59
C GLN A 52 25.65 -18.17 5.86
N PRO A 53 25.89 -18.69 7.08
CA PRO A 53 25.42 -20.02 7.45
C PRO A 53 23.90 -20.17 7.28
N PRO A 54 23.38 -21.37 6.95
CA PRO A 54 21.95 -21.59 6.72
C PRO A 54 21.07 -21.09 7.86
N ALA A 55 21.50 -21.22 9.12
CA ALA A 55 20.77 -20.72 10.27
C ALA A 55 20.50 -19.19 10.22
N ARG A 56 21.47 -18.38 9.78
CA ARG A 56 21.29 -16.93 9.64
C ARG A 56 20.39 -16.57 8.47
N PHE A 57 20.52 -17.31 7.37
CA PHE A 57 19.67 -17.12 6.20
C PHE A 57 18.21 -17.49 6.51
N ILE A 58 17.97 -18.56 7.26
CA ILE A 58 16.63 -18.94 7.74
C ILE A 58 16.03 -17.85 8.63
N VAL A 59 16.81 -17.24 9.54
CA VAL A 59 16.33 -16.12 10.35
C VAL A 59 15.93 -14.92 9.49
N ALA A 60 16.68 -14.62 8.42
CA ALA A 60 16.30 -13.56 7.49
C ALA A 60 15.02 -13.90 6.71
N LEU A 61 14.84 -15.16 6.29
CA LEU A 61 13.59 -15.63 5.67
C LEU A 61 12.40 -15.57 6.63
N ASP A 62 12.59 -15.95 7.89
CA ASP A 62 11.55 -15.86 8.92
C ASP A 62 11.08 -14.40 9.09
N ARG A 63 12.03 -13.45 9.15
CA ARG A 63 11.71 -12.02 9.17
C ARG A 63 10.98 -11.55 7.91
N LEU A 64 11.41 -12.00 6.72
CA LEU A 64 10.75 -11.67 5.46
C LEU A 64 9.30 -12.18 5.43
N ILE A 65 9.05 -13.41 5.90
CA ILE A 65 7.70 -13.98 6.01
C ILE A 65 6.84 -13.14 6.95
N GLU A 66 7.36 -12.75 8.12
CA GLU A 66 6.64 -11.91 9.08
C GLU A 66 6.26 -10.55 8.50
N CYS A 67 7.21 -9.84 7.88
CA CYS A 67 6.96 -8.56 7.24
C CYS A 67 5.96 -8.68 6.08
N THR A 68 6.06 -9.75 5.27
CA THR A 68 5.14 -10.01 4.15
C THR A 68 3.71 -10.21 4.67
N ARG A 69 3.53 -11.05 5.69
CA ARG A 69 2.21 -11.29 6.31
C ARG A 69 1.62 -10.02 6.93
N ALA A 70 2.45 -9.20 7.59
CA ALA A 70 1.99 -7.95 8.18
C ALA A 70 1.53 -6.97 7.09
N SER A 71 2.31 -6.82 6.01
CA SER A 71 1.96 -5.98 4.87
C SER A 71 0.66 -6.43 4.21
N PHE A 72 0.50 -7.74 3.97
CA PHE A 72 -0.68 -8.32 3.33
C PHE A 72 -1.95 -8.14 4.17
N ARG A 73 -1.91 -8.43 5.48
CA ARG A 73 -3.06 -8.21 6.36
C ARG A 73 -3.50 -6.74 6.36
N GLN A 74 -2.53 -5.83 6.44
CA GLN A 74 -2.84 -4.40 6.44
C GLN A 74 -3.46 -3.93 5.13
N GLU A 75 -2.99 -4.45 3.99
CA GLU A 75 -3.56 -4.17 2.68
C GLU A 75 -4.99 -4.75 2.55
N GLU A 76 -5.21 -5.97 3.02
CA GLU A 76 -6.53 -6.60 3.04
C GLU A 76 -7.54 -5.85 3.90
N ASP A 77 -7.14 -5.43 5.11
CA ASP A 77 -7.97 -4.62 6.01
C ASP A 77 -8.34 -3.28 5.36
N LEU A 78 -7.38 -2.65 4.67
CA LEU A 78 -7.60 -1.38 3.97
C LEU A 78 -8.53 -1.56 2.76
N MET A 79 -8.36 -2.64 1.99
CA MET A 79 -9.29 -2.97 0.91
C MET A 79 -10.71 -3.19 1.46
N GLU A 80 -10.85 -4.01 2.51
CA GLU A 80 -12.16 -4.30 3.12
C GLU A 80 -12.83 -3.01 3.63
N CYS A 81 -12.07 -2.10 4.22
CA CYS A 81 -12.55 -0.79 4.64
C CYS A 81 -13.00 0.11 3.46
N LEU A 82 -12.31 0.06 2.32
CA LEU A 82 -12.59 0.94 1.17
C LEU A 82 -13.67 0.39 0.23
N THR A 83 -13.72 -0.92 0.02
CA THR A 83 -14.65 -1.57 -0.93
C THR A 83 -15.83 -2.22 -0.23
N SER A 84 -15.80 -2.37 1.11
CA SER A 84 -16.76 -3.16 1.90
C SER A 84 -16.87 -4.63 1.46
N ILE A 85 -15.95 -5.10 0.60
CA ILE A 85 -15.96 -6.45 0.03
C ILE A 85 -14.52 -6.95 -0.04
N ALA A 86 -14.27 -8.07 0.63
CA ALA A 86 -13.04 -8.84 0.48
C ALA A 86 -12.86 -9.34 -0.97
N ASP A 87 -11.69 -9.12 -1.57
CA ASP A 87 -11.34 -9.74 -2.86
C ASP A 87 -10.70 -11.12 -2.62
N PRO A 88 -11.44 -12.25 -2.80
CA PRO A 88 -10.92 -13.59 -2.56
C PRO A 88 -9.78 -13.97 -3.51
N ARG A 89 -9.73 -13.37 -4.72
CA ARG A 89 -8.63 -13.62 -5.66
C ARG A 89 -7.36 -12.93 -5.20
N HIS A 90 -7.48 -11.76 -4.58
CA HIS A 90 -6.34 -11.05 -4.01
C HIS A 90 -5.77 -11.82 -2.80
N ARG A 91 -6.62 -12.25 -1.86
CA ARG A 91 -6.20 -13.08 -0.72
C ARG A 91 -5.51 -14.36 -1.16
N ALA A 92 -6.05 -15.05 -2.17
CA ALA A 92 -5.43 -16.27 -2.70
C ALA A 92 -4.02 -16.02 -3.29
N ARG A 93 -3.74 -14.82 -3.82
CA ARG A 93 -2.39 -14.46 -4.27
C ARG A 93 -1.45 -14.24 -3.08
N HIS A 94 -1.92 -13.57 -2.03
CA HIS A 94 -1.16 -13.42 -0.78
C HIS A 94 -0.79 -14.79 -0.19
N ASP A 95 -1.77 -15.68 -0.07
CA ASP A 95 -1.56 -17.04 0.43
C ASP A 95 -0.52 -17.81 -0.41
N ALA A 96 -0.57 -17.67 -1.74
CA ALA A 96 0.39 -18.30 -2.63
C ALA A 96 1.83 -17.81 -2.40
N VAL A 97 2.02 -16.48 -2.26
CA VAL A 97 3.35 -15.90 -1.99
C VAL A 97 3.89 -16.35 -0.63
N ILE A 98 3.03 -16.38 0.41
CA ILE A 98 3.40 -16.87 1.74
C ILE A 98 3.80 -18.35 1.70
N ALA A 99 3.01 -19.20 1.01
CA ALA A 99 3.32 -20.62 0.87
C ALA A 99 4.66 -20.85 0.14
N GLN A 100 5.00 -20.04 -0.87
CA GLN A 100 6.29 -20.11 -1.54
C GLN A 100 7.45 -19.75 -0.60
N LEU A 101 7.31 -18.66 0.17
CA LEU A 101 8.31 -18.26 1.16
C LEU A 101 8.52 -19.32 2.25
N GLU A 102 7.44 -19.92 2.75
CA GLU A 102 7.51 -21.01 3.73
C GLU A 102 8.18 -22.26 3.16
N SER A 103 7.85 -22.62 1.92
CA SER A 103 8.50 -23.72 1.22
C SER A 103 10.01 -23.50 1.07
N LEU A 104 10.39 -22.29 0.66
CA LEU A 104 11.79 -21.87 0.56
C LEU A 104 12.51 -21.96 1.92
N ARG A 105 11.88 -21.45 2.97
CA ARG A 105 12.40 -21.48 4.35
C ARG A 105 12.60 -22.91 4.85
N ASN A 106 11.64 -23.79 4.59
CA ASN A 106 11.73 -25.20 5.02
C ASN A 106 12.79 -25.99 4.23
N GLY A 107 13.00 -25.67 2.95
CA GLY A 107 14.02 -26.29 2.11
C GLY A 107 15.41 -25.66 2.18
N ALA A 108 15.57 -24.52 2.84
CA ALA A 108 16.79 -23.69 2.75
C ALA A 108 18.09 -24.41 3.16
N SER A 109 18.01 -25.39 4.06
CA SER A 109 19.17 -26.17 4.51
C SER A 109 19.58 -27.29 3.54
N GLU A 110 18.66 -27.72 2.67
CA GLU A 110 18.83 -28.88 1.78
C GLU A 110 19.05 -28.45 0.32
N LEU A 111 18.61 -27.25 -0.04
CA LEU A 111 18.73 -26.72 -1.39
C LEU A 111 20.18 -26.34 -1.71
N ASP A 112 20.62 -26.71 -2.92
CA ASP A 112 21.84 -26.13 -3.48
C ASP A 112 21.66 -24.63 -3.74
N ARG A 113 22.78 -23.92 -3.71
CA ARG A 113 22.83 -22.45 -3.78
C ARG A 113 22.25 -21.88 -5.08
N GLY A 114 22.27 -22.64 -6.18
CA GLY A 114 21.70 -22.24 -7.46
C GLY A 114 20.17 -22.31 -7.44
N ARG A 115 19.62 -23.40 -6.89
CA ARG A 115 18.16 -23.53 -6.68
C ARG A 115 17.62 -22.49 -5.72
N LEU A 116 18.36 -22.22 -4.64
CA LEU A 116 17.97 -21.21 -3.66
C LEU A 116 17.86 -19.81 -4.29
N LEU A 117 18.82 -19.44 -5.16
CA LEU A 117 18.75 -18.17 -5.90
C LEU A 117 17.59 -18.12 -6.88
N ALA A 118 17.35 -19.22 -7.61
CA ALA A 118 16.24 -19.27 -8.55
C ALA A 118 14.90 -19.05 -7.83
N GLN A 119 14.70 -19.65 -6.66
CA GLN A 119 13.49 -19.44 -5.86
C GLN A 119 13.41 -18.02 -5.28
N LEU A 120 14.53 -17.46 -4.78
CA LEU A 120 14.58 -16.07 -4.33
C LEU A 120 14.20 -15.08 -5.42
N ILE A 121 14.66 -15.29 -6.66
CA ILE A 121 14.32 -14.43 -7.81
C ILE A 121 12.82 -14.49 -8.12
N VAL A 122 12.19 -15.68 -8.02
CA VAL A 122 10.75 -15.82 -8.25
C VAL A 122 9.96 -15.03 -7.21
N VAL A 123 10.28 -15.25 -5.93
CA VAL A 123 9.64 -14.54 -4.80
C VAL A 123 9.83 -13.03 -4.89
N ASP A 124 11.05 -12.57 -5.20
CA ASP A 124 11.36 -11.15 -5.35
C ASP A 124 10.53 -10.48 -6.45
N ARG A 125 10.36 -11.15 -7.60
CA ARG A 125 9.53 -10.66 -8.69
C ARG A 125 8.06 -10.58 -8.31
N GLU A 126 7.54 -11.58 -7.60
CA GLU A 126 6.15 -11.59 -7.14
C GLU A 126 5.90 -10.44 -6.15
N LEU A 127 6.76 -10.28 -5.13
CA LEU A 127 6.68 -9.19 -4.16
C LEU A 127 6.82 -7.82 -4.82
N THR A 128 7.79 -7.64 -5.71
CA THR A 128 8.00 -6.36 -6.42
C THR A 128 6.83 -6.02 -7.33
N SER A 129 6.30 -7.02 -8.06
CA SER A 129 5.12 -6.84 -8.90
C SER A 129 3.90 -6.42 -8.06
N HIS A 130 3.74 -7.03 -6.89
CA HIS A 130 2.67 -6.72 -5.96
C HIS A 130 2.77 -5.27 -5.44
N LEU A 131 3.95 -4.89 -4.93
CA LEU A 131 4.21 -3.54 -4.43
C LEU A 131 4.05 -2.47 -5.51
N SER A 132 4.49 -2.75 -6.73
CA SER A 132 4.39 -1.83 -7.88
C SER A 132 2.96 -1.68 -8.40
N GLY A 133 2.14 -2.75 -8.31
CA GLY A 133 0.72 -2.71 -8.68
C GLY A 133 -0.08 -1.78 -7.78
N ALA A 134 0.22 -1.77 -6.48
CA ALA A 134 -0.43 -0.89 -5.50
C ALA A 134 -0.08 0.60 -5.67
N VAL A 135 1.09 0.94 -6.23
CA VAL A 135 1.47 2.34 -6.56
C VAL A 135 0.67 2.90 -7.74
N ARG A 136 0.05 2.04 -8.57
CA ARG A 136 -0.75 2.44 -9.74
C ARG A 136 -2.26 2.53 -9.47
N ALA A 137 -2.73 2.20 -8.26
CA ALA A 137 -4.13 2.39 -7.93
C ALA A 137 -4.46 3.90 -7.94
N PRO A 138 -5.46 4.36 -8.70
CA PRO A 138 -5.82 5.77 -8.73
C PRO A 138 -6.29 6.17 -7.33
N LEU A 139 -5.66 7.18 -6.74
CA LEU A 139 -6.23 7.89 -5.60
C LEU A 139 -7.70 8.23 -5.93
N PRO A 140 -8.66 8.02 -5.01
CA PRO A 140 -10.05 8.37 -5.27
C PRO A 140 -10.09 9.86 -5.62
N ARG A 141 -10.52 10.15 -6.86
CA ARG A 141 -10.75 11.51 -7.32
C ARG A 141 -11.69 12.16 -6.31
N GLN A 142 -11.21 13.16 -5.57
CA GLN A 142 -12.07 14.09 -4.86
C GLN A 142 -13.08 14.61 -5.88
N GLN A 143 -14.33 14.15 -5.77
CA GLN A 143 -15.45 14.81 -6.42
C GLN A 143 -15.60 16.15 -5.71
N ASN A 144 -14.93 17.18 -6.24
CA ASN A 144 -15.32 18.55 -6.00
C ASN A 144 -16.79 18.67 -6.43
N ARG A 145 -17.70 18.64 -5.45
CA ARG A 145 -19.06 19.12 -5.63
C ARG A 145 -18.96 20.58 -6.05
N THR A 146 -19.17 20.85 -7.33
CA THR A 146 -19.56 22.17 -7.79
C THR A 146 -20.91 22.52 -7.13
N PRO A 147 -21.06 23.69 -6.49
CA PRO A 147 -22.36 24.13 -6.02
C PRO A 147 -23.26 24.41 -7.23
N ALA A 148 -24.48 23.89 -7.17
CA ALA A 148 -25.51 24.10 -8.17
C ALA A 148 -25.77 25.60 -8.37
N GLU A 149 -25.64 26.04 -9.61
CA GLU A 149 -26.05 27.37 -10.07
C GLU A 149 -27.59 27.42 -10.07
N PRO A 150 -28.23 28.48 -9.52
CA PRO A 150 -29.68 28.56 -9.48
C PRO A 150 -30.24 28.93 -10.86
N ALA A 151 -31.21 28.14 -11.34
CA ALA A 151 -31.93 28.40 -12.59
C ALA A 151 -32.71 29.71 -12.50
N ALA A 152 -32.16 30.77 -13.11
CA ALA A 152 -32.85 32.03 -13.34
C ALA A 152 -33.68 31.97 -14.64
N ALA A 153 -34.86 32.59 -14.53
CA ALA A 153 -35.90 32.81 -15.51
C ALA A 153 -35.46 33.11 -16.96
N ARG A 154 -36.18 32.51 -17.91
CA ARG A 154 -36.52 33.05 -19.25
C ARG A 154 -37.91 32.49 -19.60
N ASP A 155 -38.98 33.24 -19.43
CA ASP A 155 -39.60 34.14 -20.43
C ASP A 155 -39.68 33.51 -21.83
N ASP A 156 -40.82 32.86 -22.11
CA ASP A 156 -41.28 32.59 -23.47
C ASP A 156 -42.45 33.54 -23.76
N LEU A 157 -42.10 34.64 -24.42
CA LEU A 157 -42.99 35.60 -25.04
C LEU A 157 -42.94 35.34 -26.54
N LEU A 158 -44.13 35.22 -27.18
CA LEU A 158 -44.51 35.42 -28.59
C LEU A 158 -45.39 34.25 -29.08
N ALA A 159 -46.48 34.41 -29.82
CA ALA A 159 -47.32 35.54 -30.22
C ALA A 159 -48.54 34.96 -30.97
N HIS A 160 -49.66 35.69 -30.91
CA HIS A 160 -50.72 35.82 -31.93
C HIS A 160 -50.73 34.88 -33.15
N HIS A 161 -51.81 34.09 -33.29
CA HIS A 161 -52.86 34.31 -34.30
C HIS A 161 -54.09 33.42 -34.06
#